data_AF-A0A3B0MV53-F1
#
_entry.id   AF-A0A3B0MV53-F1
#
_cell.length_a   1.000
_cell.length_b   1.000
_cell.length_c   1.000
_cell.angle_alpha   90.00
_cell.angle_beta   90.00
_cell.angle_gamma   90.00
#
_symmetry.space_group_name_H-M   'P 1'
#
loop_
_entity.id
_entity.type
_entity.pdbx_description
1 polymer ?
#
loop_
_entity_poly.entity_id
_entity_poly.type
_entity_poly.pdbx_seq_one_letter_code
_entity_poly.pdbx_strand_id
1 'polypeptide(L)'
;MPSVASQCNLCGPPTGGLPTHLAIQASSLSDMQRAWIVDRNARCGHEASLWQDGTGSGRDFANCLLQETAKQALFCGALYSGEG
;
A
#
# COMPACT_ATOMS: atom_id res chain seq x y z
N MET A 1 -12.81 10.84 -38.78
CA MET A 1 -12.73 10.16 -37.46
C MET A 1 -11.29 9.73 -37.28
N PRO A 2 -10.48 10.35 -36.40
CA PRO A 2 -9.09 9.96 -36.27
C PRO A 2 -9.01 8.58 -35.60
N SER A 3 -8.12 7.74 -36.14
CA SER A 3 -7.86 6.36 -35.75
C SER A 3 -7.41 6.25 -34.28
N VAL A 4 -7.83 5.17 -33.62
CA VAL A 4 -7.53 4.77 -32.22
C VAL A 4 -6.02 4.61 -31.94
N ALA A 5 -5.16 4.70 -32.96
CA ALA A 5 -3.71 4.62 -32.84
C ALA A 5 -3.04 5.75 -32.04
N SER A 6 -3.74 6.85 -31.73
CA SER A 6 -3.16 7.98 -30.96
C SER A 6 -3.24 7.82 -29.42
N GLN A 7 -3.73 6.68 -28.89
CA GLN A 7 -3.94 6.48 -27.44
C GLN A 7 -3.07 5.40 -26.78
N CYS A 8 -2.11 4.79 -27.50
CA CYS A 8 -1.18 3.82 -26.88
C CYS A 8 -0.04 4.44 -26.05
N ASN A 9 0.01 5.77 -25.87
CA ASN A 9 0.99 6.40 -24.97
C ASN A 9 0.46 6.59 -23.53
N LEU A 10 -0.79 6.21 -23.26
CA LEU A 10 -1.36 6.23 -21.91
C LEU A 10 -1.37 4.84 -21.24
N CYS A 11 -1.02 3.80 -21.99
CA CYS A 11 -0.95 2.41 -21.52
C CYS A 11 0.48 1.87 -21.64
N GLY A 12 1.48 2.64 -21.20
CA GLY A 12 2.76 2.06 -20.84
C GLY A 12 2.63 1.25 -19.55
N PRO A 13 3.56 0.32 -19.22
CA PRO A 13 3.70 -0.15 -17.84
C PRO A 13 3.78 1.07 -16.90
N PRO A 14 3.42 0.97 -15.60
CA PRO A 14 3.15 2.11 -14.70
C PRO A 14 4.36 3.02 -14.38
N THR A 15 5.36 3.04 -15.24
CA THR A 15 6.67 3.64 -15.08
C THR A 15 6.91 4.52 -16.32
N GLY A 16 6.16 5.62 -16.43
CA GLY A 16 6.35 6.63 -17.46
C GLY A 16 7.77 7.20 -17.40
N GLY A 17 8.69 6.64 -18.19
CA GLY A 17 10.05 7.16 -18.39
C GLY A 17 11.12 6.82 -17.35
N LEU A 18 10.84 5.95 -16.36
CA LEU A 18 11.85 5.54 -15.37
C LEU A 18 12.83 4.50 -15.94
N PRO A 19 14.13 4.53 -15.55
CA PRO A 19 15.05 3.42 -15.76
C PRO A 19 14.49 2.08 -15.25
N THR A 20 14.80 0.98 -15.94
CA THR A 20 14.19 -0.35 -15.70
C THR A 20 14.24 -0.82 -14.24
N HIS A 21 15.34 -0.60 -13.53
CA HIS A 21 15.44 -1.02 -12.13
C HIS A 21 14.50 -0.22 -11.20
N LEU A 22 14.37 1.09 -11.43
CA LEU A 22 13.43 1.94 -10.69
C LEU A 22 11.99 1.60 -11.04
N ALA A 23 11.73 1.24 -12.30
CA ALA A 23 10.44 0.76 -12.74
C ALA A 23 10.00 -0.51 -11.99
N ILE A 24 10.91 -1.49 -11.88
CA ILE A 24 10.68 -2.74 -11.12
C ILE A 24 10.45 -2.46 -9.64
N GLN A 25 11.26 -1.59 -9.02
CA GLN A 25 11.10 -1.22 -7.61
C GLN A 25 9.75 -0.55 -7.36
N ALA A 26 9.35 0.39 -8.21
CA ALA A 26 8.08 1.10 -8.08
C ALA A 26 6.87 0.16 -8.21
N SER A 27 6.88 -0.75 -9.20
CA SER A 27 5.79 -1.73 -9.36
C SER A 27 5.74 -2.69 -8.17
N SER A 28 6.88 -3.22 -7.74
CA SER A 28 6.95 -4.15 -6.62
C SER A 28 6.48 -3.52 -5.31
N LEU A 29 6.89 -2.28 -5.03
CA LEU A 29 6.42 -1.54 -3.85
C LEU A 29 4.90 -1.32 -3.91
N SER A 30 4.37 -0.91 -5.06
CA SER A 30 2.93 -0.69 -5.24
C SER A 30 2.11 -1.96 -4.97
N ASP A 31 2.55 -3.09 -5.52
CA ASP A 31 1.91 -4.38 -5.31
C ASP A 31 1.96 -4.80 -3.83
N MET A 32 3.13 -4.64 -3.20
CA MET A 32 3.30 -4.91 -1.76
C MET A 32 2.39 -4.03 -0.91
N GLN A 33 2.28 -2.72 -1.20
CA GLN A 33 1.45 -1.79 -0.44
C GLN A 33 -0.04 -2.12 -0.57
N ARG A 34 -0.48 -2.52 -1.76
CA ARG A 34 -1.87 -2.95 -2.00
C ARG A 34 -2.20 -4.22 -1.21
N ALA A 35 -1.31 -5.20 -1.21
CA ALA A 35 -1.49 -6.41 -0.42
C ALA A 35 -1.48 -6.12 1.09
N TRP A 36 -0.54 -5.28 1.54
CA TRP A 36 -0.43 -4.88 2.94
C TRP A 36 -1.67 -4.16 3.46
N ILE A 37 -2.29 -3.25 2.68
CA ILE A 37 -3.52 -2.56 3.10
C ILE A 37 -4.65 -3.56 3.37
N VAL A 38 -4.79 -4.60 2.53
CA VAL A 38 -5.81 -5.62 2.70
C VAL A 38 -5.56 -6.42 3.98
N ASP A 39 -4.32 -6.87 4.19
CA ASP A 39 -3.93 -7.58 5.41
C ASP A 39 -4.14 -6.74 6.68
N ARG A 40 -3.65 -5.49 6.69
CA ARG A 40 -3.85 -4.54 7.78
C ARG A 40 -5.32 -4.36 8.11
N ASN A 41 -6.16 -4.16 7.10
CA ASN A 41 -7.59 -3.96 7.32
C ASN A 41 -8.25 -5.22 7.89
N ALA A 42 -7.88 -6.41 7.41
CA ALA A 42 -8.37 -7.69 7.93
C ALA A 42 -7.92 -7.93 9.39
N ARG A 43 -6.64 -7.67 9.68
CA ARG A 43 -6.05 -7.76 11.02
C ARG A 43 -6.75 -6.82 12.00
N CYS A 44 -6.91 -5.54 11.64
CA CYS A 44 -7.56 -4.57 12.51
C CYS A 44 -9.07 -4.83 12.65
N GLY A 45 -9.72 -5.35 11.61
CA GLY A 45 -11.12 -5.80 11.71
C GLY A 45 -11.28 -6.96 12.70
N HIS A 46 -10.31 -7.88 12.74
CA HIS A 46 -10.30 -8.96 13.72
C HIS A 46 -10.06 -8.44 15.14
N GLU A 47 -9.07 -7.57 15.37
CA GLU A 47 -8.83 -6.97 16.69
C GLU A 47 -10.08 -6.24 17.21
N ALA A 48 -10.71 -5.42 16.37
CA ALA A 48 -11.94 -4.71 16.71
C ALA A 48 -13.10 -5.66 17.09
N SER A 49 -13.16 -6.85 16.48
CA SER A 49 -14.22 -7.85 16.78
C SER A 49 -14.12 -8.44 18.19
N LEU A 50 -12.95 -8.33 18.83
CA LEU A 50 -12.75 -8.77 20.22
C LEU A 50 -13.47 -7.87 21.23
N TRP A 51 -13.87 -6.66 20.82
CA TRP A 51 -14.38 -5.62 21.71
C TRP A 51 -15.90 -5.42 21.67
N GLN A 52 -16.64 -6.35 21.07
CA GLN A 52 -18.08 -6.22 20.78
C GLN A 52 -18.43 -4.92 20.03
N ASP A 53 -19.69 -4.76 19.62
CA ASP A 53 -20.12 -3.52 18.96
C ASP A 53 -20.10 -2.32 19.93
N GLY A 54 -19.77 -1.14 19.40
CA GLY A 54 -19.80 0.13 20.14
C GLY A 54 -18.51 0.94 20.01
N THR A 55 -18.34 1.95 20.87
CA THR A 55 -17.16 2.83 20.84
C THR A 55 -15.84 2.09 21.14
N GLY A 56 -15.91 0.92 21.79
CA GLY A 56 -14.77 0.03 22.04
C GLY A 56 -14.12 -0.47 20.76
N SER A 57 -14.90 -1.10 19.87
CA SER A 57 -14.38 -1.63 18.60
C SER A 57 -13.81 -0.55 17.69
N GLY A 58 -14.46 0.62 17.62
CA GLY A 58 -13.97 1.75 16.82
C GLY A 58 -12.61 2.28 17.29
N ARG A 59 -12.39 2.38 18.61
CA ARG A 59 -11.10 2.81 19.16
C ARG A 59 -10.01 1.77 18.96
N ASP A 60 -10.34 0.49 19.15
CA ASP A 60 -9.37 -0.60 18.97
C ASP A 60 -8.95 -0.72 17.50
N PHE A 61 -9.91 -0.63 16.57
CA PHE A 61 -9.64 -0.55 15.13
C PHE A 61 -8.69 0.61 14.78
N ALA A 62 -8.97 1.82 15.29
CA ALA A 62 -8.14 2.99 15.04
C ALA A 62 -6.73 2.85 15.64
N ASN A 63 -6.62 2.28 16.84
CA ASN A 63 -5.33 2.01 17.48
C ASN A 63 -4.51 1.00 16.65
N CYS A 64 -5.13 -0.10 16.20
CA CYS A 64 -4.48 -1.07 15.31
C CYS A 64 -3.98 -0.42 14.02
N LEU A 65 -4.81 0.39 13.36
CA LEU A 65 -4.43 1.10 12.14
C LEU A 65 -3.18 1.97 12.35
N LEU A 66 -3.13 2.71 13.46
CA LEU A 66 -1.98 3.55 13.79
C LEU A 66 -0.71 2.73 13.98
N GLN A 67 -0.78 1.65 14.76
CA GLN A 67 0.39 0.81 15.05
C GLN A 67 0.91 0.10 13.79
N GLU A 68 0.04 -0.51 13.00
CA GLU A 68 0.46 -1.21 11.77
C GLU A 68 1.00 -0.24 10.73
N THR A 69 0.41 0.96 10.61
CA THR A 69 0.94 1.99 9.70
C THR A 69 2.30 2.50 10.15
N ALA A 70 2.54 2.66 11.45
CA ALA A 70 3.85 3.05 11.97
C ALA A 70 4.92 1.99 11.66
N LYS A 71 4.62 0.70 11.89
CA LYS A 71 5.52 -0.41 11.54
C LYS A 71 5.85 -0.41 10.05
N GLN A 72 4.84 -0.22 9.19
CA GLN A 72 5.03 -0.19 7.75
C GLN A 72 5.88 1.01 7.30
N ALA A 73 5.66 2.18 7.91
CA ALA A 73 6.45 3.37 7.61
C ALA A 73 7.92 3.18 7.97
N LEU A 74 8.21 2.57 9.12
CA LEU A 74 9.59 2.24 9.53
C LEU A 74 10.23 1.21 8.58
N PHE A 75 9.49 0.17 8.19
CA PHE A 75 9.97 -0.81 7.23
C PHE A 75 10.32 -0.18 5.87
N CYS A 76 9.40 0.60 5.30
CA CYS A 76 9.66 1.32 4.05
C CYS A 76 10.80 2.32 4.21
N GLY A 77 10.87 3.02 5.33
CA GLY A 77 11.94 3.95 5.65
C GLY A 77 13.31 3.25 5.62
N ALA A 78 13.45 2.16 6.36
CA ALA A 78 14.68 1.37 6.43
C ALA A 78 15.12 0.83 5.06
N LEU A 79 14.17 0.37 4.23
CA LEU A 79 14.47 -0.09 2.87
C LEU A 79 15.08 1.00 1.98
N TYR A 80 14.74 2.28 2.21
CA TYR A 80 15.18 3.40 1.38
C TYR A 80 16.22 4.31 2.05
N SER A 81 16.43 4.23 3.37
CA SER A 81 17.50 4.94 4.07
C SER A 81 18.87 4.25 3.93
N GLY A 82 18.89 2.98 3.50
CA GLY A 82 20.13 2.21 3.36
C GLY A 82 20.69 1.71 4.70
N GLU A 83 19.87 1.71 5.76
CA GLU A 83 20.23 1.26 7.11
C GLU A 83 19.94 -0.25 7.33
N GLY A 84 19.92 -1.03 6.24
CA GLY A 84 19.61 -2.46 6.23
C GLY A 84 20.73 -3.35 6.75
#